data_AF-A0A1E1LJW2-F1
#
_entry.id   AF-A0A1E1LJW2-F1
#
_cell.length_a   1.000
_cell.length_b   1.000
_cell.length_c   1.000
_cell.angle_alpha   90.00
_cell.angle_beta   90.00
_cell.angle_gamma   90.00
#
_symmetry.space_group_name_H-M   'P 1'
#
loop_
_entity.id
_entity.type
_entity.pdbx_description
1 polymer ?
#
loop_
_entity_poly.entity_id
_entity_poly.type
_entity_poly.pdbx_seq_one_letter_code
_entity_poly.pdbx_strand_id
1 'polypeptide(L)'
;MKELTDYLRILLEESTLYTLEQDRRAEYSIRTIIEKPEILLACIYIANLTSTSRVEGKTPFECFWDDIKLKVNYTPSIKYLRILGYPIFILINKEKRVQSYKVAPRAEKGILVGFESHNIYRYLVNRKVL
;
A
#
# COMPACT_ATOMS: atom_id res chain seq x y z
N MET A 1 -14.09 23.14 3.40
CA MET A 1 -12.62 22.95 3.24
C MET A 1 -11.85 24.13 3.81
N LYS A 2 -12.11 25.39 3.38
CA LYS A 2 -11.46 26.60 3.94
C LYS A 2 -11.52 26.71 5.47
N GLU A 3 -12.69 26.52 6.07
CA GLU A 3 -12.84 26.56 7.54
C GLU A 3 -12.01 25.50 8.28
N LEU A 4 -11.86 24.31 7.67
CA LEU A 4 -11.08 23.22 8.24
C LEU A 4 -9.57 23.46 8.11
N THR A 5 -9.13 24.01 6.98
CA THR A 5 -7.72 24.38 6.76
C THR A 5 -7.31 25.54 7.66
N ASP A 6 -8.19 26.52 7.87
CA ASP A 6 -7.93 27.63 8.79
C ASP A 6 -7.84 27.16 10.24
N TYR A 7 -8.73 26.25 10.65
CA TYR A 7 -8.69 25.63 11.97
C TYR A 7 -7.39 24.83 12.20
N LEU A 8 -6.96 24.06 11.20
CA LEU A 8 -5.72 23.26 11.25
C LEU A 8 -4.46 24.09 10.96
N ARG A 9 -4.60 25.39 10.66
CA ARG A 9 -3.51 26.30 10.25
C ARG A 9 -2.71 25.76 9.06
N ILE A 10 -3.39 25.15 8.10
CA ILE A 10 -2.82 24.66 6.85
C ILE A 10 -3.00 25.72 5.77
N LEU A 11 -1.92 26.10 5.10
CA LEU A 11 -1.97 26.98 3.93
C LEU A 11 -2.60 26.24 2.75
N LEU A 12 -3.73 26.76 2.25
CA LEU A 12 -4.42 26.25 1.07
C LEU A 12 -4.22 27.21 -0.10
N GLU A 13 -3.40 26.80 -1.07
CA GLU A 13 -3.25 27.51 -2.34
C GLU A 13 -4.17 26.88 -3.40
N GLU A 14 -5.08 27.66 -3.95
CA GLU A 14 -5.97 27.23 -5.03
C GLU A 14 -5.25 27.43 -6.37
N SER A 15 -4.92 26.34 -7.06
CA SER A 15 -4.35 26.38 -8.41
C SER A 15 -5.44 26.39 -9.48
N THR A 16 -5.09 26.79 -10.70
CA THR A 16 -6.02 26.72 -11.85
C THR A 16 -6.46 25.27 -12.08
N LEU A 17 -7.76 25.08 -12.27
CA LEU A 17 -8.34 23.79 -12.64
C LEU A 17 -7.60 23.21 -13.86
N TYR A 18 -7.47 21.89 -13.88
CA TYR A 18 -6.87 21.19 -15.00
C TYR A 18 -7.60 21.54 -16.31
N THR A 19 -6.88 21.48 -17.43
CA THR A 19 -7.54 21.54 -18.74
C THR A 19 -8.45 20.31 -18.93
N LEU A 20 -9.51 20.44 -19.74
CA LEU A 20 -10.52 19.40 -19.96
C LEU A 20 -9.93 18.01 -20.32
N GLU A 21 -8.81 17.97 -21.05
CA GLU A 21 -8.09 16.73 -21.37
C GLU A 21 -7.33 16.14 -20.16
N GLN A 22 -6.72 17.00 -19.34
CA GLN A 22 -6.04 16.60 -18.11
C GLN A 22 -7.03 16.12 -17.05
N ASP A 23 -8.19 16.78 -16.92
CA ASP A 23 -9.28 16.35 -16.04
C ASP A 23 -9.79 14.97 -16.43
N ARG A 24 -10.03 14.72 -17.73
CA ARG A 24 -10.47 13.42 -18.21
C ARG A 24 -9.46 12.31 -17.86
N ARG A 25 -8.15 12.59 -18.01
CA ARG A 25 -7.08 11.65 -17.66
C ARG A 25 -7.01 11.41 -16.14
N ALA A 26 -7.18 12.45 -15.35
CA ALA A 26 -7.24 12.38 -13.90
C ALA A 26 -8.47 11.56 -13.44
N GLU A 27 -9.66 11.82 -14.00
CA GLU A 27 -10.89 11.09 -13.72
C GLU A 27 -10.78 9.60 -14.06
N TYR A 28 -10.22 9.25 -15.23
CA TYR A 28 -9.98 7.84 -15.60
C TYR A 28 -9.01 7.16 -14.63
N SER A 29 -7.97 7.88 -14.20
CA SER A 29 -7.02 7.38 -13.20
C SER A 29 -7.71 7.18 -11.85
N ILE A 30 -8.51 8.15 -11.39
CA ILE A 30 -9.30 8.09 -10.14
C ILE A 30 -10.31 6.94 -10.17
N ARG A 31 -11.00 6.69 -11.30
CA ARG A 31 -11.90 5.54 -11.44
C ARG A 31 -11.16 4.21 -11.30
N THR A 32 -10.03 4.07 -11.98
CA THR A 32 -9.18 2.87 -11.91
C THR A 32 -8.70 2.63 -10.47
N ILE A 33 -8.43 3.71 -9.74
CA ILE A 33 -8.04 3.71 -8.31
C ILE A 33 -9.19 3.22 -7.42
N ILE A 34 -10.41 3.71 -7.63
CA ILE A 34 -11.59 3.34 -6.82
C ILE A 34 -11.94 1.85 -6.99
N GLU A 35 -11.72 1.28 -8.16
CA GLU A 35 -12.09 -0.11 -8.44
C GLU A 35 -11.26 -1.14 -7.65
N LYS A 36 -10.01 -0.82 -7.27
CA LYS A 36 -9.09 -1.74 -6.57
C LYS A 36 -8.18 -1.01 -5.57
N PRO A 37 -8.73 -0.50 -4.45
CA PRO A 37 -7.98 0.36 -3.52
C PRO A 37 -6.77 -0.35 -2.88
N GLU A 38 -6.82 -1.67 -2.71
CA GLU A 38 -5.79 -2.47 -2.05
C GLU A 38 -4.52 -2.55 -2.88
N ILE A 39 -4.66 -2.70 -4.20
CA ILE A 39 -3.52 -2.73 -5.12
C ILE A 39 -2.88 -1.35 -5.16
N LEU A 40 -3.68 -0.28 -5.17
CA LEU A 40 -3.15 1.08 -5.11
C LEU A 40 -2.37 1.31 -3.82
N LEU A 41 -2.95 0.97 -2.66
CA LEU A 41 -2.29 1.11 -1.37
C LEU A 41 -0.95 0.37 -1.35
N ALA A 42 -0.91 -0.84 -1.90
CA ALA A 42 0.31 -1.61 -2.04
C ALA A 42 1.33 -0.93 -2.97
N CYS A 43 0.88 -0.38 -4.10
CA CYS A 43 1.74 0.38 -5.02
C CYS A 43 2.30 1.64 -4.37
N ILE A 44 1.49 2.41 -3.65
CA ILE A 44 1.92 3.60 -2.89
C ILE A 44 2.95 3.19 -1.84
N TYR A 45 2.66 2.12 -1.10
CA TYR A 45 3.56 1.59 -0.08
C TYR A 45 4.92 1.20 -0.68
N ILE A 46 4.93 0.44 -1.78
CA ILE A 46 6.16 0.07 -2.49
C ILE A 46 6.87 1.32 -3.02
N ALA A 47 6.15 2.25 -3.64
CA ALA A 47 6.73 3.47 -4.21
C ALA A 47 7.43 4.32 -3.14
N ASN A 48 6.83 4.48 -1.97
CA ASN A 48 7.43 5.25 -0.87
C ASN A 48 8.72 4.60 -0.33
N LEU A 49 8.84 3.27 -0.46
CA LEU A 49 9.98 2.48 0.02
C LEU A 49 11.07 2.25 -1.03
N THR A 50 10.76 2.39 -2.32
CA THR A 50 11.67 1.99 -3.42
C THR A 50 11.97 3.09 -4.43
N SER A 51 11.11 4.11 -4.53
CA SER A 51 11.30 5.18 -5.50
C SER A 51 12.55 5.98 -5.13
N THR A 52 13.52 6.03 -6.04
CA THR A 52 14.77 6.79 -5.90
C THR A 52 14.70 8.01 -6.81
N SER A 53 13.78 8.93 -6.53
CA SER A 53 13.64 10.13 -7.36
C SER A 53 14.40 11.32 -6.78
N ARG A 54 15.42 11.77 -7.53
CA ARG A 54 16.09 13.09 -7.51
C ARG A 54 16.91 13.50 -6.28
N VAL A 55 16.62 13.02 -5.08
CA VAL A 55 17.33 13.45 -3.86
C VAL A 55 18.32 12.37 -3.41
N GLU A 56 19.60 12.55 -3.73
CA GLU A 56 20.78 11.86 -3.14
C GLU A 56 20.66 10.34 -2.83
N GLY A 57 19.87 9.60 -3.61
CA GLY A 57 19.67 8.15 -3.37
C GLY A 57 18.80 7.80 -2.16
N LYS A 58 18.08 8.77 -1.58
CA LYS A 58 17.12 8.55 -0.49
C LYS A 58 15.73 8.21 -1.04
N THR A 59 15.00 7.41 -0.27
CA THR A 59 13.59 7.08 -0.53
C THR A 59 12.67 8.20 -0.03
N PRO A 60 11.46 8.38 -0.61
CA PRO A 60 10.47 9.33 -0.11
C PRO A 60 10.17 9.17 1.39
N PHE A 61 10.17 7.92 1.88
CA PHE A 61 10.02 7.63 3.29
C PHE A 61 11.15 8.21 4.14
N GLU A 62 12.41 8.07 3.70
CA GLU A 62 13.56 8.64 4.39
C GLU A 62 13.53 10.17 4.36
N CYS A 63 13.24 10.78 3.20
CA CYS A 63 13.12 12.24 3.08
C CYS A 63 12.08 12.81 4.05
N PHE A 64 10.90 12.17 4.14
CA PHE A 64 9.84 12.59 5.05
C PHE A 64 10.28 12.56 6.52
N TRP A 65 11.01 11.52 6.93
CA TRP A 65 11.47 11.42 8.30
C TRP A 65 12.64 12.34 8.63
N ASP A 66 13.53 12.61 7.67
CA ASP A 66 14.60 13.60 7.81
C ASP A 66 14.04 15.00 8.09
N ASP A 67 12.93 15.38 7.44
CA ASP A 67 12.25 16.66 7.64
C ASP A 67 11.60 16.80 9.03
N ILE A 68 11.11 15.70 9.60
CA ILE A 68 10.43 15.70 10.92
C ILE A 68 11.44 15.55 12.06
N LYS A 69 12.43 14.67 11.90
CA LYS A 69 13.40 14.29 12.93
C LYS A 69 14.81 14.33 12.37
N LEU A 70 15.45 15.47 12.56
CA LEU A 70 16.85 15.67 12.21
C LEU A 70 17.75 14.66 12.95
N LYS A 71 18.70 14.05 12.22
CA LYS A 71 19.79 13.18 12.69
C LYS A 71 19.41 11.77 13.17
N VAL A 72 18.26 11.24 12.77
CA VAL A 72 17.94 9.81 12.96
C VAL A 72 17.82 9.14 11.59
N ASN A 73 18.66 8.14 11.33
CA ASN A 73 18.59 7.38 10.07
C ASN A 73 17.38 6.43 10.11
N TYR A 74 16.35 6.75 9.33
CA TYR A 74 15.14 5.95 9.17
C TYR A 74 15.18 5.13 7.87
N THR A 75 16.18 4.27 7.71
CA THR A 75 16.25 3.40 6.54
C THR A 75 15.21 2.28 6.63
N PRO A 76 14.24 2.22 5.72
CA PRO A 76 13.23 1.18 5.77
C PRO A 76 13.81 -0.15 5.29
N SER A 77 13.34 -1.25 5.88
CA SER A 77 13.68 -2.58 5.36
C SER A 77 12.85 -2.87 4.12
N ILE A 78 13.49 -3.36 3.05
CA ILE A 78 12.80 -3.78 1.80
C ILE A 78 12.74 -5.31 1.69
N LYS A 79 13.39 -6.04 2.61
CA LYS A 79 13.58 -7.51 2.55
C LYS A 79 12.27 -8.31 2.52
N TYR A 80 11.19 -7.76 3.06
CA TYR A 80 9.88 -8.39 3.12
C TYR A 80 9.00 -8.06 1.91
N LEU A 81 9.39 -7.14 1.03
CA LEU A 81 8.61 -6.87 -0.17
C LEU A 81 8.58 -8.12 -1.06
N ARG A 82 7.39 -8.38 -1.61
CA ARG A 82 7.10 -9.51 -2.49
C ARG A 82 6.31 -9.01 -3.69
N ILE A 83 6.34 -9.80 -4.77
CA ILE A 83 5.64 -9.45 -6.01
C ILE A 83 4.13 -9.54 -5.76
N LEU A 84 3.41 -8.45 -6.04
CA LEU A 84 1.94 -8.43 -6.01
C LEU A 84 1.37 -9.40 -7.04
N GLY A 85 0.30 -10.11 -6.68
CA GLY A 85 -0.30 -11.14 -7.53
C GLY A 85 0.33 -12.53 -7.38
N TYR A 86 1.38 -12.69 -6.57
CA TYR A 86 2.00 -14.00 -6.34
C TYR A 86 1.05 -14.96 -5.59
N PRO A 87 0.96 -16.25 -5.99
CA PRO A 87 0.16 -17.24 -5.28
C PRO A 87 0.79 -17.58 -3.93
N ILE A 88 0.04 -17.38 -2.85
CA ILE A 88 0.49 -17.71 -1.49
C ILE A 88 -0.30 -18.88 -0.91
N PHE A 89 0.30 -19.59 0.03
CA PHE A 89 -0.36 -20.66 0.78
C PHE A 89 -0.45 -20.24 2.25
N ILE A 90 -1.68 -20.05 2.73
CA ILE A 90 -1.98 -19.59 4.08
C ILE A 90 -2.29 -20.80 4.93
N LEU A 91 -1.60 -20.94 6.06
CA LEU A 91 -1.84 -22.03 6.97
C LEU A 91 -3.21 -21.86 7.66
N ILE A 92 -4.11 -22.82 7.49
CA ILE A 92 -5.45 -22.80 8.12
C ILE A 92 -5.27 -22.89 9.64
N ASN A 93 -6.03 -22.15 10.45
CA ASN A 93 -5.97 -22.28 11.91
C ASN A 93 -6.28 -23.71 12.37
N LYS A 94 -5.56 -24.21 13.38
CA LYS A 94 -5.66 -25.61 13.85
C LYS A 94 -7.10 -26.05 14.16
N GLU A 95 -7.92 -25.14 14.70
CA GLU A 95 -9.32 -25.37 15.06
C GLU A 95 -10.22 -25.63 13.85
N LYS A 96 -9.92 -25.01 12.69
CA LYS A 96 -10.69 -25.16 11.46
C LYS A 96 -10.18 -26.33 10.59
N ARG A 97 -9.08 -26.99 10.98
CA ARG A 97 -8.53 -28.11 10.23
C ARG A 97 -9.32 -29.37 10.52
N VAL A 98 -9.62 -30.12 9.46
CA VAL A 98 -10.13 -31.47 9.60
C VAL A 98 -9.03 -32.37 10.15
N GLN A 99 -9.15 -32.80 11.41
CA GLN A 99 -8.15 -33.63 12.11
C GLN A 99 -8.27 -35.13 11.79
N SER A 100 -9.44 -35.56 11.29
CA SER A 100 -9.74 -36.98 11.03
C SER A 100 -8.97 -37.57 9.85
N TYR A 101 -8.45 -36.74 8.94
CA TYR A 101 -7.75 -37.20 7.73
C TYR A 101 -6.31 -36.70 7.69
N LYS A 102 -5.35 -37.63 7.65
CA LYS A 102 -3.90 -37.31 7.60
C LYS A 102 -3.50 -36.51 6.35
N VAL A 103 -4.20 -36.70 5.24
CA VAL A 103 -3.89 -36.11 3.92
C VAL A 103 -4.77 -34.88 3.61
N ALA A 104 -5.58 -34.41 4.57
CA ALA A 104 -6.41 -33.23 4.35
C ALA A 104 -5.54 -31.97 4.10
N PRO A 105 -6.00 -31.06 3.22
CA PRO A 105 -5.29 -29.80 2.96
C PRO A 105 -5.18 -28.98 4.25
N ARG A 106 -3.95 -28.58 4.57
CA ARG A 106 -3.62 -27.80 5.79
C ARG A 106 -3.44 -26.30 5.50
N ALA A 107 -3.44 -25.93 4.22
CA ALA A 107 -3.25 -24.57 3.77
C ALA A 107 -4.28 -24.22 2.69
N GLU A 108 -4.65 -22.96 2.66
CA GLU A 108 -5.55 -22.37 1.68
C GLU A 108 -4.74 -21.56 0.66
N LYS A 109 -5.11 -21.65 -0.61
CA LYS A 109 -4.43 -20.91 -1.69
C LYS A 109 -5.03 -19.51 -1.79
N GLY A 110 -4.19 -18.49 -1.73
CA GLY A 110 -4.56 -17.09 -1.89
C GLY A 110 -3.66 -16.37 -2.88
N ILE A 111 -3.95 -15.08 -3.09
CA ILE A 111 -3.15 -14.17 -3.92
C ILE A 111 -2.69 -13.01 -3.03
N LEU A 112 -1.40 -12.67 -3.08
CA LEU A 112 -0.89 -11.49 -2.38
C LEU A 112 -1.41 -10.22 -3.05
N VAL A 113 -2.13 -9.36 -2.31
CA VAL A 113 -2.71 -8.12 -2.84
C VAL A 113 -2.15 -6.86 -2.20
N GLY A 114 -1.50 -6.95 -1.04
CA GLY A 114 -0.85 -5.80 -0.44
C GLY A 114 -0.12 -6.08 0.86
N PHE A 115 0.21 -4.99 1.55
CA PHE A 115 0.99 -4.98 2.78
C PHE A 115 0.31 -4.07 3.80
N GLU A 116 0.35 -4.45 5.07
CA GLU A 116 -0.11 -3.61 6.18
C GLU A 116 1.07 -3.08 6.99
N SER A 117 2.11 -3.91 7.18
CA SER A 117 3.34 -3.53 7.87
C SER A 117 4.46 -4.50 7.55
N HIS A 118 5.57 -4.37 8.28
CA HIS A 118 6.69 -5.31 8.27
C HIS A 118 6.19 -6.72 8.60
N ASN A 119 6.24 -7.61 7.62
CA ASN A 119 5.79 -9.01 7.68
C ASN A 119 4.27 -9.23 7.84
N ILE A 120 3.43 -8.19 7.74
CA ILE A 120 1.97 -8.33 7.73
C ILE A 120 1.49 -8.10 6.30
N TYR A 121 1.01 -9.17 5.68
CA TYR A 121 0.58 -9.20 4.28
C TYR A 121 -0.93 -9.23 4.20
N ARG A 122 -1.49 -8.52 3.22
CA ARG A 122 -2.90 -8.61 2.85
C ARG A 122 -3.07 -9.51 1.65
N TYR A 123 -4.03 -10.42 1.73
CA TYR A 123 -4.21 -11.44 0.72
C TYR A 123 -5.66 -11.69 0.36
N LEU A 124 -5.90 -12.06 -0.90
CA LEU A 124 -7.20 -12.41 -1.42
C LEU A 124 -7.38 -13.92 -1.39
N VAL A 125 -8.40 -14.39 -0.66
CA VAL A 125 -8.83 -15.78 -0.60
C VAL A 125 -10.33 -15.81 -0.83
N ASN A 126 -10.80 -16.65 -1.76
CA ASN A 126 -12.23 -16.81 -2.08
C ASN A 126 -12.99 -15.47 -2.26
N ARG A 127 -12.38 -14.52 -2.99
CA ARG A 127 -12.89 -13.16 -3.25
C ARG A 127 -13.05 -12.26 -2.00
N LYS A 128 -12.45 -12.64 -0.86
CA LYS A 128 -12.37 -11.83 0.35
C LYS A 128 -10.92 -11.44 0.62
N VAL A 129 -10.69 -10.17 0.90
CA VAL A 129 -9.39 -9.68 1.37
C VAL A 129 -9.29 -9.95 2.86
N LEU A 130 -8.17 -10.53 3.28
CA LEU A 130 -7.83 -10.90 4.65
C LEU A 130 -6.49 -10.30 5.04
#